data_AF-A0A2D9XPF1-F1
#
_entry.id   AF-A0A2D9XPF1-F1
#
_cell.length_a   1.000
_cell.length_b   1.000
_cell.length_c   1.000
_cell.angle_alpha   90.00
_cell.angle_beta   90.00
_cell.angle_gamma   90.00
#
_symmetry.space_group_name_H-M   'P 1'
#
loop_
_entity.id
_entity.type
_entity.pdbx_description
1 polymer ?
#
loop_
_entity_poly.entity_id
_entity_poly.type
_entity_poly.pdbx_seq_one_letter_code
_entity_poly.pdbx_strand_id
1 'polypeptide(L)'
;MRHKNYLTLALVAVMLTACGVFQSDTEMEALSEAQAVGSPFTQHLTDGYREFSNMNQERQKDYADALHFARKGLVSAKGHAVLPEPISDWNVRTEDVNELQPARARLISALNRGGREIAPQLAATAQVKYDCWIEQEEENWYTPENVTCKSEFMQALNALEAQVGAAPEVAPAPDNIMPPVAAV
;
A
#
# COMPACT_ATOMS: atom_id res chain seq x y z
N MET A 1 -7.46 -73.06 29.17
CA MET A 1 -6.55 -72.55 28.11
C MET A 1 -6.59 -71.04 28.13
N ARG A 2 -5.42 -70.39 28.03
CA ARG A 2 -5.18 -68.98 28.32
C ARG A 2 -5.01 -68.24 26.99
N HIS A 3 -5.92 -67.35 26.62
CA HIS A 3 -5.71 -66.39 25.54
C HIS A 3 -6.18 -65.01 26.01
N LYS A 4 -5.23 -64.14 26.34
CA LYS A 4 -5.39 -62.69 26.22
C LYS A 4 -5.14 -62.37 24.75
N ASN A 5 -5.98 -61.56 24.10
CA ASN A 5 -5.59 -60.74 22.97
C ASN A 5 -6.49 -59.50 22.90
N TYR A 6 -5.81 -58.37 22.92
CA TYR A 6 -6.24 -56.99 22.80
C TYR A 6 -6.91 -56.74 21.46
N LEU A 7 -7.90 -55.83 21.36
CA LEU A 7 -7.84 -54.68 20.44
C LEU A 7 -9.09 -53.78 20.51
N THR A 8 -8.83 -52.55 20.95
CA THR A 8 -9.26 -51.26 20.38
C THR A 8 -10.76 -50.92 20.25
N LEU A 9 -11.19 -50.12 21.23
CA LEU A 9 -12.18 -49.05 21.08
C LEU A 9 -11.69 -48.06 20.00
N ALA A 10 -12.34 -48.01 18.82
CA ALA A 10 -12.06 -47.00 17.81
C ALA A 10 -12.87 -45.73 18.11
N LEU A 11 -12.33 -44.84 18.94
CA LEU A 11 -12.83 -43.48 19.07
C LEU A 11 -12.23 -42.66 17.92
N VAL A 12 -12.98 -42.49 16.84
CA VAL A 12 -12.58 -41.60 15.73
C VAL A 12 -12.83 -40.16 16.19
N ALA A 13 -11.84 -39.55 16.84
CA ALA A 13 -11.78 -38.12 17.03
C ALA A 13 -11.29 -37.48 15.71
N VAL A 14 -12.23 -37.01 14.91
CA VAL A 14 -11.91 -36.15 13.75
C VAL A 14 -11.49 -34.79 14.31
N MET A 15 -10.20 -34.63 14.60
CA MET A 15 -9.58 -33.33 14.84
C MET A 15 -9.25 -32.74 13.46
N LEU A 16 -10.21 -32.04 12.86
CA LEU A 16 -9.96 -31.19 11.70
C LEU A 16 -9.10 -30.01 12.16
N THR A 17 -7.80 -30.09 11.90
CA THR A 17 -6.86 -28.99 12.04
C THR A 17 -7.16 -27.93 10.98
N ALA A 18 -8.04 -26.99 11.29
CA ALA A 18 -8.27 -25.78 10.52
C ALA A 18 -7.21 -24.71 10.89
N CYS A 19 -5.94 -24.98 10.61
CA CYS A 19 -4.87 -24.00 10.78
C CYS A 19 -4.55 -23.42 9.40
N GLY A 20 -5.19 -22.29 9.05
CA GLY A 20 -4.84 -21.52 7.85
C GLY A 20 -5.92 -20.57 7.36
N VAL A 21 -7.19 -20.88 7.58
CA VAL A 21 -8.32 -20.06 7.07
C VAL A 21 -8.70 -18.91 8.01
N PHE A 22 -8.31 -18.96 9.29
CA PHE A 22 -8.73 -17.99 10.31
C PHE A 22 -7.80 -16.78 10.48
N GLN A 23 -6.70 -16.64 9.72
CA GLN A 23 -5.82 -15.47 9.90
C GLN A 23 -6.24 -14.29 9.01
N SER A 24 -6.55 -14.51 7.73
CA SER A 24 -6.89 -13.42 6.80
C SER A 24 -8.11 -12.60 7.21
N ASP A 25 -9.15 -13.23 7.75
CA ASP A 25 -10.33 -12.48 8.19
C ASP A 25 -10.01 -11.56 9.38
N THR A 26 -8.97 -11.88 10.17
CA THR A 26 -8.65 -11.13 11.39
C THR A 26 -8.06 -9.75 11.12
N GLU A 27 -7.22 -9.56 10.09
CA GLU A 27 -6.69 -8.22 9.82
C GLU A 27 -7.73 -7.30 9.18
N MET A 28 -8.60 -7.85 8.32
CA MET A 28 -9.72 -7.11 7.74
C MET A 28 -10.73 -6.70 8.82
N GLU A 29 -11.13 -7.64 9.68
CA GLU A 29 -12.00 -7.38 10.83
C GLU A 29 -11.36 -6.38 11.80
N ALA A 30 -10.08 -6.57 12.14
CA ALA A 30 -9.35 -5.66 13.01
C ALA A 30 -9.27 -4.24 12.43
N LEU A 31 -9.05 -4.06 11.12
CA LEU A 31 -9.02 -2.73 10.51
C LEU A 31 -10.41 -2.09 10.50
N SER A 32 -11.46 -2.90 10.25
CA SER A 32 -12.85 -2.45 10.31
C SER A 32 -13.20 -1.89 11.69
N GLU A 33 -12.77 -2.56 12.75
CA GLU A 33 -13.02 -2.16 14.14
C GLU A 33 -12.02 -1.13 14.69
N ALA A 34 -10.88 -0.92 14.02
CA ALA A 34 -9.81 -0.08 14.54
C ALA A 34 -10.25 1.38 14.70
N GLN A 35 -10.15 1.90 15.92
CA GLN A 35 -10.22 3.34 16.16
C GLN A 35 -8.86 3.97 15.85
N ALA A 36 -8.79 4.78 14.79
CA ALA A 36 -7.56 5.47 14.42
C ALA A 36 -7.19 6.54 15.45
N VAL A 37 -5.91 6.60 15.80
CA VAL A 37 -5.31 7.63 16.66
C VAL A 37 -4.16 8.35 15.94
N GLY A 38 -3.50 9.27 16.63
CA GLY A 38 -2.40 10.06 16.07
C GLY A 38 -2.87 11.33 15.38
N SER A 39 -2.14 11.76 14.36
CA SER A 39 -2.42 13.01 13.65
C SER A 39 -3.67 12.89 12.76
N PRO A 40 -4.27 14.02 12.33
CA PRO A 40 -5.33 13.99 11.33
C PRO A 40 -4.94 13.22 10.04
N PHE A 41 -3.66 13.29 9.65
CA PHE A 41 -3.15 12.52 8.52
C PHE A 41 -3.25 11.01 8.76
N THR A 42 -2.80 10.48 9.90
CA THR A 42 -2.86 9.03 10.17
C THR A 42 -4.30 8.54 10.33
N GLN A 43 -5.20 9.38 10.81
CA GLN A 43 -6.64 9.07 10.87
C GLN A 43 -7.23 8.93 9.47
N HIS A 44 -7.06 9.94 8.61
CA HIS A 44 -7.53 9.87 7.22
C HIS A 44 -6.85 8.75 6.41
N LEU A 45 -5.58 8.48 6.68
CA LEU A 45 -4.84 7.40 6.02
C LEU A 45 -5.37 6.03 6.44
N THR A 46 -5.77 5.86 7.70
CA THR A 46 -6.44 4.64 8.18
C THR A 46 -7.77 4.45 7.47
N ASP A 47 -8.59 5.49 7.38
CA ASP A 47 -9.89 5.43 6.71
C ASP A 47 -9.74 5.08 5.22
N GLY A 48 -8.77 5.70 4.54
CA GLY A 48 -8.51 5.41 3.13
C GLY A 48 -8.01 3.99 2.88
N TYR A 49 -7.11 3.45 3.73
CA TYR A 49 -6.72 2.04 3.61
C TYR A 49 -7.85 1.09 3.99
N ARG A 50 -8.73 1.44 4.92
CA ARG A 50 -9.94 0.65 5.22
C ARG A 50 -10.84 0.56 3.99
N GLU A 51 -11.14 1.69 3.36
CA GLU A 51 -11.94 1.72 2.13
C GLU A 51 -11.28 0.90 1.02
N PHE A 52 -9.97 1.08 0.79
CA PHE A 52 -9.26 0.39 -0.27
C PHE A 52 -9.17 -1.12 -0.04
N SER A 53 -8.92 -1.56 1.20
CA SER A 53 -8.89 -2.98 1.55
C SER A 53 -10.27 -3.63 1.37
N ASN A 54 -11.34 -2.94 1.75
CA ASN A 54 -12.70 -3.42 1.55
C ASN A 54 -13.07 -3.49 0.06
N MET A 55 -12.64 -2.52 -0.75
CA MET A 55 -12.83 -2.56 -2.20
C MET A 55 -12.17 -3.81 -2.80
N ASN A 56 -10.91 -4.07 -2.44
CA ASN A 56 -10.17 -5.25 -2.88
C ASN A 56 -10.89 -6.55 -2.47
N GLN A 57 -11.28 -6.67 -1.19
CA GLN A 57 -11.92 -7.88 -0.68
C GLN A 57 -13.34 -8.11 -1.25
N GLU A 58 -14.16 -7.06 -1.30
CA GLU A 58 -15.58 -7.20 -1.59
C GLU A 58 -15.89 -7.11 -3.07
N ARG A 59 -15.17 -6.26 -3.82
CA ARG A 59 -15.46 -5.98 -5.23
C ARG A 59 -14.48 -6.65 -6.18
N GLN A 60 -13.17 -6.46 -5.99
CA GLN A 60 -12.15 -7.05 -6.87
C GLN A 60 -11.91 -8.54 -6.60
N LYS A 61 -12.22 -8.99 -5.37
CA LYS A 61 -11.85 -10.32 -4.87
C LYS A 61 -10.34 -10.56 -4.84
N ASP A 62 -9.56 -9.47 -4.77
CA ASP A 62 -8.14 -9.55 -4.45
C ASP A 62 -7.96 -9.61 -2.94
N TYR A 63 -7.89 -10.84 -2.43
CA TYR A 63 -7.71 -11.07 -1.00
C TYR A 63 -6.28 -10.79 -0.54
N ALA A 64 -5.28 -10.89 -1.43
CA ALA A 64 -3.89 -10.67 -1.06
C ALA A 64 -3.65 -9.18 -0.80
N ASP A 65 -4.12 -8.33 -1.71
CA ASP A 65 -3.99 -6.88 -1.61
C ASP A 65 -4.92 -6.29 -0.56
N ALA A 66 -6.11 -6.86 -0.38
CA ALA A 66 -6.95 -6.53 0.76
C ALA A 66 -6.19 -6.69 2.09
N LEU A 67 -5.49 -7.81 2.30
CA LEU A 67 -4.71 -8.05 3.51
C LEU A 67 -3.48 -7.17 3.62
N HIS A 68 -2.78 -6.94 2.51
CA HIS A 68 -1.62 -6.06 2.46
C HIS A 68 -1.97 -4.65 2.94
N PHE A 69 -3.00 -4.05 2.32
CA PHE A 69 -3.45 -2.72 2.67
C PHE A 69 -4.16 -2.69 4.03
N ALA A 70 -4.77 -3.78 4.48
CA ALA A 70 -5.35 -3.84 5.81
C ALA A 70 -4.28 -3.75 6.91
N ARG A 71 -3.18 -4.50 6.74
CA ARG A 71 -2.03 -4.43 7.66
C ARG A 71 -1.41 -3.03 7.68
N LYS A 72 -1.29 -2.41 6.51
CA LYS A 72 -0.79 -1.03 6.37
C LYS A 72 -1.72 -0.04 7.08
N GLY A 73 -3.03 -0.18 6.90
CA GLY A 73 -4.07 0.58 7.60
C GLY A 73 -4.00 0.42 9.12
N LEU A 74 -3.79 -0.80 9.63
CA LEU A 74 -3.63 -1.07 11.08
C LEU A 74 -2.38 -0.41 11.68
N VAL A 75 -1.30 -0.28 10.92
CA VAL A 75 -0.12 0.49 11.36
C VAL A 75 -0.47 1.98 11.45
N SER A 76 -1.18 2.52 10.46
CA SER A 76 -1.67 3.89 10.50
C SER A 76 -2.65 4.15 11.64
N ALA A 77 -3.53 3.19 11.95
CA ALA A 77 -4.51 3.28 13.02
C ALA A 77 -3.86 3.48 14.39
N LYS A 78 -2.64 2.94 14.59
CA LYS A 78 -1.82 3.12 15.80
C LYS A 78 -1.15 4.50 15.87
N GLY A 79 -1.41 5.39 14.91
CA GLY A 79 -0.82 6.73 14.83
C GLY A 79 0.54 6.78 14.13
N HIS A 80 0.96 5.70 13.46
CA HIS A 80 2.22 5.68 12.73
C HIS A 80 2.03 6.11 11.27
N ALA A 81 2.80 7.11 10.82
CA ALA A 81 2.84 7.46 9.40
C ALA A 81 3.59 6.37 8.62
N VAL A 82 2.89 5.68 7.72
CA VAL A 82 3.47 4.75 6.74
C VAL A 82 3.79 5.49 5.44
N LEU A 83 4.73 4.98 4.65
CA LEU A 83 5.13 5.57 3.38
C LEU A 83 4.30 5.03 2.20
N PRO A 84 4.22 5.78 1.08
CA PRO A 84 3.72 5.22 -0.18
C PRO A 84 4.53 4.00 -0.59
N GLU A 85 3.86 3.01 -1.19
CA GLU A 85 4.45 1.73 -1.61
C GLU A 85 5.77 1.95 -2.38
N PRO A 86 6.84 1.22 -2.04
CA PRO A 86 8.06 1.25 -2.84
C PRO A 86 7.85 0.41 -4.11
N ILE A 87 8.25 0.95 -5.26
CA ILE A 87 8.09 0.26 -6.55
C ILE A 87 8.84 -1.08 -6.60
N SER A 88 9.90 -1.23 -5.81
CA SER A 88 10.69 -2.46 -5.72
C SER A 88 9.90 -3.68 -5.23
N ASP A 89 8.76 -3.46 -4.59
CA ASP A 89 7.99 -4.52 -3.94
C ASP A 89 6.82 -5.02 -4.82
N TRP A 90 6.65 -4.42 -6.01
CA TRP A 90 5.52 -4.66 -6.91
C TRP A 90 5.99 -5.13 -8.29
N ASN A 91 5.30 -6.10 -8.89
CA ASN A 91 5.63 -6.63 -10.21
C ASN A 91 4.92 -5.83 -11.33
N VAL A 92 5.42 -4.61 -11.57
CA VAL A 92 4.93 -3.72 -12.64
C VAL A 92 5.81 -3.75 -13.89
N ARG A 93 5.27 -3.37 -15.05
CA ARG A 93 6.09 -3.32 -16.29
C ARG A 93 7.10 -2.19 -16.21
N THR A 94 8.20 -2.36 -16.94
CA THR A 94 9.29 -1.37 -16.97
C THR A 94 8.80 -0.01 -17.49
N GLU A 95 7.84 0.00 -18.40
CA GLU A 95 7.25 1.20 -18.96
C GLU A 95 6.52 2.02 -17.90
N ASP A 96 5.80 1.38 -16.97
CA ASP A 96 5.02 2.05 -15.92
C ASP A 96 5.91 2.58 -14.79
N VAL A 97 7.05 1.93 -14.53
CA VAL A 97 8.06 2.40 -13.57
C VAL A 97 8.48 3.84 -13.89
N ASN A 98 8.60 4.18 -15.18
CA ASN A 98 9.01 5.52 -15.62
C ASN A 98 8.02 6.62 -15.19
N GLU A 99 6.76 6.27 -14.96
CA GLU A 99 5.74 7.19 -14.47
C GLU A 99 5.54 7.10 -12.95
N LEU A 100 5.50 5.89 -12.41
CA LEU A 100 5.32 5.64 -10.97
C LEU A 100 6.46 6.24 -10.15
N GLN A 101 7.70 6.17 -10.63
CA GLN A 101 8.87 6.65 -9.89
C GLN A 101 8.87 8.17 -9.66
N PRO A 102 8.75 9.03 -10.69
CA PRO A 102 8.65 10.47 -10.47
C PRO A 102 7.38 10.86 -9.71
N ALA A 103 6.26 10.16 -9.92
CA ALA A 103 5.02 10.37 -9.17
C ALA A 103 5.21 10.14 -7.65
N ARG A 104 5.84 9.02 -7.29
CA ARG A 104 6.17 8.71 -5.89
C ARG A 104 7.07 9.77 -5.27
N ALA A 105 8.08 10.20 -6.02
CA ALA A 105 9.02 11.22 -5.56
C ALA A 105 8.31 12.55 -5.28
N ARG A 106 7.41 12.98 -6.17
CA ARG A 106 6.56 14.17 -5.96
C ARG A 106 5.70 14.05 -4.72
N LEU A 107 5.01 12.91 -4.54
CA LEU A 107 4.20 12.65 -3.37
C LEU A 107 5.02 12.72 -2.08
N ILE A 108 6.13 11.98 -1.99
CA ILE A 108 7.01 12.01 -0.80
C ILE A 108 7.51 13.43 -0.52
N SER A 109 7.88 14.16 -1.57
CA SER A 109 8.33 15.55 -1.45
C SER A 109 7.23 16.45 -0.88
N ALA A 110 5.99 16.37 -1.40
CA ALA A 110 4.85 17.14 -0.89
C ALA A 110 4.51 16.78 0.56
N LEU A 111 4.53 15.49 0.91
CA LEU A 111 4.32 15.01 2.27
C LEU A 111 5.39 15.54 3.24
N ASN A 112 6.65 15.65 2.80
CA ASN A 112 7.77 16.12 3.62
C ASN A 112 7.85 17.66 3.72
N ARG A 113 7.21 18.40 2.81
CA ARG A 113 7.05 19.87 2.91
C ARG A 113 5.93 20.30 3.86
N GLY A 114 5.47 19.42 4.73
CA GLY A 114 4.40 19.70 5.70
C GLY A 114 3.00 19.35 5.21
N GLY A 115 2.88 18.59 4.11
CA GLY A 115 1.56 18.20 3.57
C GLY A 115 0.71 17.40 4.54
N ARG A 116 1.35 16.61 5.42
CA ARG A 116 0.67 15.83 6.46
C ARG A 116 0.00 16.72 7.50
N GLU A 117 0.52 17.91 7.74
CA GLU A 117 0.02 18.87 8.73
C GLU A 117 -0.90 19.93 8.11
N ILE A 118 -0.53 20.46 6.94
CA ILE A 118 -1.25 21.55 6.26
C ILE A 118 -2.55 21.05 5.61
N ALA A 119 -2.50 19.88 4.98
CA ALA A 119 -3.62 19.31 4.23
C ALA A 119 -3.73 17.80 4.44
N PRO A 120 -3.97 17.35 5.69
CA PRO A 120 -3.89 15.94 6.09
C PRO A 120 -4.78 15.01 5.26
N GLN A 121 -5.99 15.45 4.91
CA GLN A 121 -6.90 14.66 4.09
C GLN A 121 -6.38 14.48 2.66
N LEU A 122 -5.94 15.56 2.00
CA LEU A 122 -5.36 15.49 0.65
C LEU A 122 -4.08 14.65 0.63
N ALA A 123 -3.24 14.78 1.66
CA ALA A 123 -2.05 13.96 1.84
C ALA A 123 -2.38 12.47 1.94
N ALA A 124 -3.37 12.09 2.77
CA ALA A 124 -3.80 10.72 2.92
C ALA A 124 -4.42 10.16 1.62
N THR A 125 -5.32 10.92 0.98
CA THR A 125 -5.93 10.53 -0.30
C THR A 125 -4.86 10.33 -1.37
N ALA A 126 -3.92 11.27 -1.53
CA ALA A 126 -2.86 11.14 -2.52
C ALA A 126 -2.00 9.89 -2.28
N GLN A 127 -1.70 9.56 -1.01
CA GLN A 127 -0.96 8.34 -0.71
C GLN A 127 -1.74 7.06 -1.02
N VAL A 128 -2.99 6.96 -0.59
CA VAL A 128 -3.81 5.75 -0.87
C VAL A 128 -4.05 5.57 -2.38
N LYS A 129 -4.24 6.66 -3.13
CA LYS A 129 -4.43 6.58 -4.58
C LYS A 129 -3.14 6.29 -5.34
N TYR A 130 -1.98 6.69 -4.83
CA TYR A 130 -0.71 6.20 -5.37
C TYR A 130 -0.56 4.69 -5.18
N ASP A 131 -0.85 4.20 -3.97
CA ASP A 131 -0.77 2.78 -3.64
C ASP A 131 -1.79 1.95 -4.45
N CYS A 132 -2.97 2.49 -4.71
CA CYS A 132 -3.94 1.86 -5.62
C CYS A 132 -3.50 1.89 -7.09
N TRP A 133 -2.79 2.94 -7.52
CA TRP A 133 -2.28 2.99 -8.88
C TRP A 133 -1.23 1.88 -9.10
N ILE A 134 -0.25 1.74 -8.20
CA ILE A 134 0.77 0.71 -8.39
C ILE A 134 0.19 -0.71 -8.38
N GLU A 135 -0.82 -0.97 -7.56
CA GLU A 135 -1.60 -2.23 -7.57
C GLU A 135 -2.28 -2.45 -8.93
N GLN A 136 -3.01 -1.47 -9.45
CA GLN A 136 -3.62 -1.58 -10.78
C GLN A 136 -2.59 -1.79 -11.91
N GLU A 137 -1.37 -1.26 -11.82
CA GLU A 137 -0.32 -1.53 -12.82
C GLU A 137 0.22 -2.97 -12.72
N GLU A 138 0.24 -3.58 -11.52
CA GLU A 138 0.58 -4.99 -11.34
C GLU A 138 -0.52 -5.91 -11.90
N GLU A 139 -1.79 -5.55 -11.77
CA GLU A 139 -2.90 -6.34 -12.31
C GLU A 139 -3.05 -6.19 -13.83
N ASN A 140 -2.87 -4.99 -14.36
CA ASN A 140 -3.28 -4.65 -15.73
C ASN A 140 -2.17 -4.84 -16.78
N TRP A 141 -1.43 -5.94 -16.72
CA TRP A 141 -0.32 -6.21 -17.66
C TRP A 141 -0.74 -6.18 -19.14
N TYR A 142 -1.95 -6.64 -19.45
CA TYR A 142 -2.45 -6.79 -20.82
C TYR A 142 -3.51 -5.73 -21.21
N THR A 143 -4.03 -4.99 -20.24
CA THR A 143 -5.07 -3.96 -20.42
C THR A 143 -4.70 -2.68 -19.66
N PRO A 144 -3.57 -2.03 -20.01
CA PRO A 144 -3.07 -0.85 -19.29
C PRO A 144 -3.96 0.39 -19.43
N GLU A 145 -5.01 0.30 -20.24
CA GLU A 145 -5.90 1.42 -20.49
C GLU A 145 -6.91 1.54 -19.33
N ASN A 146 -7.07 2.76 -18.81
CA ASN A 146 -8.07 3.15 -17.81
C ASN A 146 -7.77 2.82 -16.33
N VAL A 147 -6.53 3.10 -15.90
CA VAL A 147 -6.15 3.11 -14.48
C VAL A 147 -6.81 4.28 -13.75
N THR A 148 -7.98 4.04 -13.16
CA THR A 148 -8.77 5.10 -12.49
C THR A 148 -7.98 5.71 -11.33
N CYS A 149 -7.25 4.89 -10.56
CA CYS A 149 -6.48 5.35 -9.41
C CYS A 149 -5.35 6.31 -9.79
N LYS A 150 -4.77 6.19 -10.99
CA LYS A 150 -3.78 7.16 -11.50
C LYS A 150 -4.38 8.56 -11.62
N SER A 151 -5.59 8.68 -12.16
CA SER A 151 -6.25 9.98 -12.35
C SER A 151 -6.61 10.63 -11.02
N GLU A 152 -7.12 9.85 -10.07
CA GLU A 152 -7.46 10.29 -8.71
C GLU A 152 -6.21 10.66 -7.91
N PHE A 153 -5.12 9.90 -8.06
CA PHE A 153 -3.82 10.23 -7.50
C PHE A 153 -3.32 11.58 -8.00
N MET A 154 -3.33 11.79 -9.32
CA MET A 154 -2.87 13.05 -9.91
C MET A 154 -3.71 14.23 -9.42
N GLN A 155 -5.03 14.06 -9.31
CA GLN A 155 -5.92 15.09 -8.78
C GLN A 155 -5.57 15.43 -7.33
N ALA A 156 -5.44 14.43 -6.46
CA ALA A 156 -5.15 14.61 -5.04
C ALA A 156 -3.74 15.20 -4.82
N LEU A 157 -2.73 14.73 -5.57
CA LEU A 157 -1.37 15.23 -5.49
C LEU A 157 -1.29 16.69 -5.94
N ASN A 158 -1.91 17.05 -7.06
CA ASN A 158 -1.89 18.44 -7.53
C ASN A 158 -2.59 19.38 -6.54
N ALA A 159 -3.71 18.93 -5.94
CA ALA A 159 -4.39 19.68 -4.89
C ALA A 159 -3.51 19.83 -3.64
N LEU A 160 -2.78 18.78 -3.24
CA LEU A 160 -1.84 18.82 -2.12
C LEU A 160 -0.67 19.78 -2.39
N GLU A 161 -0.04 19.69 -3.56
CA GLU A 161 1.05 20.56 -3.98
C GLU A 161 0.62 22.03 -4.05
N ALA A 162 -0.64 22.31 -4.41
CA ALA A 162 -1.18 23.66 -4.34
C ALA A 162 -1.25 24.21 -2.91
N GLN A 163 -1.34 23.36 -1.88
CA GLN A 163 -1.31 23.77 -0.47
C GLN A 163 0.11 23.95 0.08
N VAL A 164 1.06 23.13 -0.36
CA VAL A 164 2.43 23.10 0.20
C VAL A 164 3.50 23.71 -0.72
N GLY A 165 3.08 24.30 -1.83
CA GLY A 165 3.96 24.72 -2.92
C GLY A 165 4.47 23.54 -3.75
N ALA A 166 4.76 23.79 -5.03
CA ALA A 166 5.37 22.80 -5.91
C ALA A 166 6.78 22.41 -5.40
N ALA A 167 7.22 21.19 -5.74
CA ALA A 167 8.61 20.81 -5.50
C ALA A 167 9.53 21.77 -6.29
N PRO A 168 10.67 22.19 -5.73
CA PRO A 168 11.67 22.92 -6.51
C PRO A 168 12.04 22.09 -7.75
N GLU A 169 12.00 22.72 -8.92
CA GLU A 169 12.48 22.09 -10.15
C GLU A 169 13.95 21.71 -9.94
N VAL A 170 14.31 20.45 -10.20
CA VAL A 170 15.72 20.04 -10.12
C VAL A 170 16.42 20.78 -11.25
N ALA A 171 17.20 21.81 -10.89
CA ALA A 171 18.01 22.53 -11.86
C ALA A 171 18.84 21.51 -12.66
N PRO A 172 18.97 21.67 -13.99
CA PRO A 172 19.79 20.78 -14.78
C PRO A 172 21.19 20.70 -14.17
N ALA A 173 21.73 19.49 -14.06
CA ALA A 173 23.08 19.29 -13.59
C ALA A 173 24.02 20.17 -14.44
N PRO A 174 24.96 20.92 -13.84
CA PRO A 174 25.87 21.75 -14.61
C PRO A 174 26.68 20.86 -15.57
N ASP A 175 26.73 21.23 -16.85
CA ASP A 175 27.41 20.51 -17.95
C ASP A 175 28.93 20.28 -17.73
N ASN A 176 29.50 20.76 -16.64
CA ASN A 176 30.91 20.57 -16.32
C ASN A 176 31.13 19.28 -15.52
N ILE A 177 30.86 18.13 -16.17
CA ILE A 177 31.57 16.90 -15.80
C ILE A 177 33.01 17.10 -16.24
N MET A 178 33.91 17.25 -15.27
CA MET A 178 35.35 17.36 -15.50
C MET A 178 35.81 16.28 -16.50
N PRO A 179 36.64 16.62 -17.49
CA PRO A 179 37.18 15.62 -18.41
C PRO A 179 37.94 14.55 -17.61
N PRO A 180 37.94 13.29 -18.08
CA PRO A 180 38.62 12.21 -17.39
C PRO A 180 40.08 12.59 -17.18
N VAL A 181 40.54 12.49 -15.93
CA VAL A 181 41.95 12.66 -15.58
C VAL A 181 42.72 11.60 -16.37
N ALA A 182 43.49 12.03 -17.36
CA ALA A 182 44.40 11.15 -18.07
C ALA A 182 45.39 10.57 -17.05
N ALA A 183 45.40 9.24 -16.91
CA ALA A 183 46.41 8.56 -16.13
C ALA A 183 47.78 8.78 -16.79
N VAL A 184 48.73 9.30 -16.00
CA VAL A 184 50.16 9.37 -16.34
C VAL A 184 50.81 8.05 -15.96
#